data_AF-A0AAE0VK87-F1
#
_entry.id   AF-A0AAE0VK87-F1
#
_cell.length_a   1.000
_cell.length_b   1.000
_cell.length_c   1.000
_cell.angle_alpha   90.00
_cell.angle_beta   90.00
_cell.angle_gamma   90.00
#
_symmetry.space_group_name_H-M   'P 1'
#
loop_
_entity.id
_entity.type
_entity.pdbx_description
1 polymer ?
#
loop_
_entity_poly.entity_id
_entity_poly.type
_entity_poly.pdbx_seq_one_letter_code
_entity_poly.pdbx_strand_id
1 'polypeptide(L)'
;MPSSYENGLRHYHCYLFLWSVLSLLVRTGDIPIDQFNSCTAVINKRVISLQPLAKRNGPRIFTVYNSWNYSFNPCFSFDEPENPHEGFGDQCLSVLVCKFREENNRKFYYTLGFQAGAKFQASVGEDGNTTVALIYQGFRSFRHRKTFVTLVCDRNRTKDEDALFVIKEDKGKGNIEAELHHLCSCIDGCPNVTLTQVTSATRPQEDMLDLDSKIDPGVDEGNTSIIRN
;
A
#
# COMPACT_ATOMS: atom_id res chain seq x y z
N MET A 1 -14.47 -69.82 -28.11
CA MET A 1 -15.78 -70.07 -27.46
C MET A 1 -16.33 -68.75 -26.95
N PRO A 2 -17.65 -68.53 -27.10
CA PRO A 2 -18.28 -67.21 -27.22
C PRO A 2 -19.07 -66.80 -25.95
N SER A 3 -19.34 -65.51 -25.78
CA SER A 3 -20.60 -64.96 -25.25
C SER A 3 -20.46 -63.43 -25.21
N SER A 4 -21.06 -62.57 -26.05
CA SER A 4 -22.45 -62.36 -26.47
C SER A 4 -23.31 -61.59 -25.46
N TYR A 5 -23.93 -60.51 -25.96
CA TYR A 5 -25.03 -59.67 -25.43
C TYR A 5 -24.64 -58.69 -24.29
N GLU A 6 -25.13 -57.44 -24.23
CA GLU A 6 -26.46 -56.94 -24.60
C GLU A 6 -26.50 -55.40 -24.74
N ASN A 7 -27.31 -54.94 -25.69
CA ASN A 7 -27.65 -53.52 -25.91
C ASN A 7 -28.54 -52.98 -24.79
N GLY A 8 -28.21 -51.80 -24.25
CA GLY A 8 -29.00 -51.12 -23.22
C GLY A 8 -29.30 -49.66 -23.58
N LEU A 9 -30.13 -49.46 -24.61
CA LEU A 9 -30.69 -48.16 -24.97
C LEU A 9 -31.75 -47.74 -23.92
N ARG A 10 -31.45 -46.72 -23.12
CA ARG A 10 -32.43 -45.95 -22.31
C ARG A 10 -32.01 -44.48 -22.36
N HIS A 11 -32.52 -43.67 -23.30
CA HIS A 11 -33.72 -42.85 -23.12
C HIS A 11 -34.07 -42.67 -21.65
N TYR A 12 -33.91 -41.48 -21.09
CA TYR A 12 -34.88 -40.82 -20.20
C TYR A 12 -34.37 -39.43 -19.75
N HIS A 13 -35.22 -38.44 -20.04
CA HIS A 13 -35.36 -37.17 -19.35
C HIS A 13 -34.30 -36.07 -19.56
N CYS A 14 -34.50 -35.42 -20.70
CA CYS A 14 -34.41 -33.97 -20.90
C CYS A 14 -35.18 -33.21 -19.79
N TYR A 15 -34.61 -33.08 -18.60
CA TYR A 15 -35.01 -32.02 -17.67
C TYR A 15 -34.25 -30.77 -18.06
N LEU A 16 -34.90 -30.01 -18.94
CA LEU A 16 -34.80 -28.56 -19.02
C LEU A 16 -35.16 -27.97 -17.64
N PHE A 17 -34.27 -28.11 -16.67
CA PHE A 17 -34.23 -27.19 -15.55
C PHE A 17 -33.69 -25.88 -16.11
N LEU A 18 -34.64 -25.07 -16.59
CA LEU A 18 -34.61 -23.62 -16.55
C LEU A 18 -34.32 -23.18 -15.11
N TRP A 19 -33.11 -23.42 -14.61
CA TRP A 19 -32.51 -22.50 -13.67
C TRP A 19 -32.27 -21.25 -14.49
N SER A 20 -33.28 -20.40 -14.49
CA SER A 20 -33.13 -18.97 -14.68
C SER A 20 -31.83 -18.60 -13.98
N VAL A 21 -30.80 -18.43 -14.81
CA VAL A 21 -29.51 -17.88 -14.44
C VAL A 21 -29.79 -16.41 -14.18
N LEU A 22 -30.51 -16.14 -13.10
CA LEU A 22 -30.52 -14.85 -12.45
C LEU A 22 -29.16 -14.76 -11.75
N SER A 23 -28.10 -14.69 -12.56
CA SER A 23 -26.83 -14.16 -12.13
C SER A 23 -27.16 -12.75 -11.67
N LEU A 24 -27.40 -12.59 -10.37
CA LEU A 24 -27.28 -11.30 -9.73
C LEU A 24 -25.94 -10.76 -10.22
N LEU A 25 -25.99 -9.69 -11.01
CA LEU A 25 -24.85 -8.84 -11.27
C LEU A 25 -24.42 -8.31 -9.90
N VAL A 26 -23.65 -9.11 -9.16
CA VAL A 26 -22.88 -8.62 -8.03
C VAL A 26 -21.95 -7.60 -8.66
N ARG A 27 -22.29 -6.32 -8.47
CA ARG A 27 -21.51 -5.21 -8.98
C ARG A 27 -20.20 -5.20 -8.20
N THR A 28 -19.21 -5.93 -8.71
CA THR A 28 -17.82 -5.67 -8.39
C THR A 28 -17.51 -4.28 -8.92
N GLY A 29 -17.11 -3.38 -8.05
CA GLY A 29 -16.87 -1.99 -8.41
C GLY A 29 -15.98 -1.30 -7.39
N ASP A 30 -15.20 -0.33 -7.87
CA ASP A 30 -14.48 0.59 -7.01
C ASP A 30 -15.50 1.44 -6.23
N ILE A 31 -15.26 1.54 -4.91
CA ILE A 31 -16.05 2.39 -4.02
C ILE A 31 -15.35 3.75 -3.96
N PRO A 32 -16.06 4.87 -4.18
CA PRO A 32 -15.47 6.18 -4.04
C PRO A 32 -15.00 6.42 -2.61
N ILE A 33 -13.84 7.04 -2.47
CA ILE A 33 -13.31 7.49 -1.19
C ILE A 33 -13.67 8.96 -1.06
N ASP A 34 -14.52 9.27 -0.08
CA ASP A 34 -15.08 10.60 0.12
C ASP A 34 -13.98 11.60 0.49
N GLN A 35 -13.09 11.21 1.40
CA GLN A 35 -11.96 12.01 1.89
C GLN A 35 -10.86 11.08 2.36
N PHE A 36 -9.59 11.48 2.22
CA PHE A 36 -8.48 10.75 2.82
C PHE A 36 -7.29 11.67 3.13
N ASN A 37 -6.45 11.22 4.04
CA ASN A 37 -5.10 11.71 4.25
C ASN A 37 -4.13 10.52 4.32
N SER A 38 -2.90 10.70 4.80
CA SER A 38 -1.93 9.60 4.89
C SER A 38 -2.33 8.46 5.83
N CYS A 39 -3.25 8.69 6.76
CA CYS A 39 -3.59 7.79 7.87
C CYS A 39 -5.04 7.37 7.92
N THR A 40 -5.92 8.13 7.30
CA THR A 40 -7.37 8.04 7.50
C THR A 40 -8.06 8.12 6.17
N ALA A 41 -9.11 7.32 6.00
CA ALA A 41 -10.00 7.37 4.86
C ALA A 41 -11.45 7.39 5.32
N VAL A 42 -12.28 8.13 4.59
CA VAL A 42 -13.73 8.17 4.74
C VAL A 42 -14.36 7.49 3.54
N ILE A 43 -15.12 6.43 3.78
CA ILE A 43 -15.78 5.61 2.75
C ILE A 43 -17.26 5.53 3.12
N ASN A 44 -18.14 6.06 2.28
CA ASN A 44 -19.58 6.11 2.53
C ASN A 44 -19.92 6.73 3.90
N LYS A 45 -19.27 7.84 4.25
CA LYS A 45 -19.40 8.53 5.57
C LYS A 45 -18.96 7.69 6.78
N ARG A 46 -18.20 6.63 6.58
CA ARG A 46 -17.63 5.80 7.65
C ARG A 46 -16.12 5.91 7.64
N VAL A 47 -15.47 5.79 8.80
CA VAL A 47 -14.05 6.14 8.94
C VAL A 47 -13.20 4.89 9.12
N ILE A 48 -12.09 4.81 8.41
CA ILE A 48 -10.95 3.95 8.75
C ILE A 48 -9.83 4.87 9.18
N SER A 49 -9.23 4.61 10.35
CA SER A 49 -8.08 5.37 10.82
C SER A 49 -7.00 4.45 11.35
N LEU A 50 -5.81 4.59 10.77
CA LEU A 50 -4.60 3.85 11.14
C LEU A 50 -3.73 4.64 12.11
N GLN A 51 -4.20 5.80 12.58
CA GLN A 51 -3.42 6.70 13.41
C GLN A 51 -2.96 6.09 14.74
N PRO A 52 -3.76 5.27 15.45
CA PRO A 52 -3.28 4.55 16.64
C PRO A 52 -2.18 3.53 16.34
N LEU A 53 -2.15 2.99 15.11
CA LEU A 53 -1.09 2.09 14.66
C LEU A 53 0.18 2.83 14.23
N ALA A 54 0.19 4.16 14.29
CA ALA A 54 1.33 4.96 13.89
C ALA A 54 2.33 5.12 15.04
N LYS A 55 3.62 5.14 14.72
CA LYS A 55 4.68 5.57 15.64
C LYS A 55 5.26 6.89 15.12
N ARG A 56 5.43 7.91 15.97
CA ARG A 56 5.96 9.21 15.49
C ARG A 56 7.44 9.12 15.09
N ASN A 57 8.21 8.29 15.78
CA ASN A 57 9.66 8.19 15.62
C ASN A 57 10.04 6.77 15.23
N GLY A 58 10.33 6.57 13.95
CA GLY A 58 10.77 5.29 13.41
C GLY A 58 9.62 4.38 12.92
N PRO A 59 9.97 3.20 12.42
CA PRO A 59 8.98 2.19 12.02
C PRO A 59 8.16 1.69 13.22
N ARG A 60 6.90 1.34 12.97
CA ARG A 60 6.02 0.71 13.96
C ARG A 60 6.16 -0.81 13.92
N ILE A 61 6.07 -1.38 12.73
CA ILE A 61 5.91 -2.82 12.51
C ILE A 61 7.11 -3.35 11.74
N PHE A 62 7.59 -4.53 12.14
CA PHE A 62 8.65 -5.25 11.46
C PHE A 62 8.15 -6.65 11.09
N THR A 63 8.53 -7.13 9.91
CA THR A 63 8.21 -8.49 9.47
C THR A 63 9.32 -9.04 8.57
N VAL A 64 9.35 -10.36 8.40
CA VAL A 64 10.34 -11.06 7.59
C VAL A 64 9.64 -11.92 6.55
N TYR A 65 10.11 -11.85 5.30
CA TYR A 65 9.60 -12.65 4.21
C TYR A 65 10.73 -13.02 3.24
N ASN A 66 10.92 -14.32 2.98
CA ASN A 66 11.97 -14.85 2.10
C ASN A 66 13.38 -14.28 2.41
N SER A 67 13.75 -14.25 3.70
CA SER A 67 15.03 -13.70 4.20
C SER A 67 15.23 -12.19 3.96
N TRP A 68 14.16 -11.48 3.61
CA TRP A 68 14.12 -10.02 3.58
C TRP A 68 13.39 -9.48 4.80
N ASN A 69 13.93 -8.44 5.40
CA ASN A 69 13.27 -7.68 6.45
C ASN A 69 12.45 -6.56 5.83
N TYR A 70 11.32 -6.25 6.46
CA TYR A 70 10.45 -5.15 6.08
C TYR A 70 10.12 -4.36 7.33
N SER A 71 10.19 -3.04 7.22
CA SER A 71 9.73 -2.11 8.25
C SER A 71 8.62 -1.23 7.67
N PHE A 72 7.60 -0.99 8.50
CA PHE A 72 6.37 -0.32 8.08
C PHE A 72 5.87 0.64 9.16
N ASN A 73 5.39 1.80 8.72
CA ASN A 73 4.65 2.75 9.52
C ASN A 73 3.53 3.32 8.64
N PRO A 74 2.24 3.12 8.97
CA PRO A 74 1.15 3.45 8.06
C PRO A 74 0.99 4.96 7.82
N CYS A 75 1.60 5.79 8.67
CA CYS A 75 1.12 7.14 8.93
C CYS A 75 2.18 8.23 8.96
N PHE A 76 3.30 7.93 9.61
CA PHE A 76 4.42 8.85 9.73
C PHE A 76 5.62 8.28 8.99
N SER A 77 6.24 9.13 8.18
CA SER A 77 7.49 8.81 7.52
C SER A 77 8.59 8.53 8.54
N PHE A 78 9.48 7.60 8.22
CA PHE A 78 10.65 7.29 9.02
C PHE A 78 11.89 7.05 8.15
N ASP A 79 13.05 7.07 8.82
CA ASP A 79 14.34 6.72 8.23
C ASP A 79 14.77 5.32 8.69
N GLU A 80 15.39 4.57 7.78
CA GLU A 80 15.90 3.22 8.04
C GLU A 80 17.23 3.04 7.26
N PRO A 81 18.37 2.88 7.97
CA PRO A 81 18.50 2.85 9.43
C PRO A 81 18.23 4.23 10.08
N GLU A 82 17.84 4.25 11.36
CA GLU A 82 17.52 5.49 12.10
C GLU A 82 18.69 6.50 12.11
N ASN A 83 19.94 5.99 12.15
CA ASN A 83 21.15 6.79 12.00
C ASN A 83 21.85 6.40 10.69
N PRO A 84 21.47 7.00 9.55
CA PRO A 84 22.13 6.75 8.29
C PRO A 84 23.59 7.22 8.37
N HIS A 85 24.55 6.29 8.31
CA HIS A 85 25.96 6.66 8.17
C HIS A 85 26.17 7.33 6.82
N GLU A 86 26.79 8.52 6.81
CA GLU A 86 27.22 9.17 5.59
C GLU A 86 28.26 8.29 4.87
N GLY A 87 27.87 7.71 3.73
CA GLY A 87 28.85 7.22 2.74
C GLY A 87 28.72 5.78 2.24
N PHE A 88 27.92 4.89 2.85
CA PHE A 88 27.87 3.50 2.39
C PHE A 88 26.49 2.82 2.52
N GLY A 89 25.75 2.75 1.39
CA GLY A 89 24.53 1.95 1.25
C GLY A 89 23.38 2.70 0.58
N ASP A 90 22.47 1.96 -0.03
CA ASP A 90 21.12 2.48 -0.26
C ASP A 90 20.44 2.64 1.11
N GLN A 91 19.58 3.63 1.30
CA GLN A 91 18.88 3.88 2.56
C GLN A 91 17.44 4.26 2.29
N CYS A 92 16.58 4.01 3.25
CA CYS A 92 15.19 4.43 3.21
C CYS A 92 15.07 5.74 3.98
N LEU A 93 14.91 6.86 3.28
CA LEU A 93 14.71 8.18 3.89
C LEU A 93 13.27 8.66 3.73
N SER A 94 12.66 9.09 4.82
CA SER A 94 11.30 9.63 4.88
C SER A 94 10.26 8.71 4.21
N VAL A 95 10.36 7.41 4.49
CA VAL A 95 9.51 6.37 3.86
C VAL A 95 8.39 5.91 4.80
N LEU A 96 7.34 5.32 4.23
CA LEU A 96 6.33 4.58 5.00
C LEU A 96 6.59 3.07 5.01
N VAL A 97 7.27 2.55 3.98
CA VAL A 97 7.62 1.13 3.85
C VAL A 97 9.07 1.01 3.39
N CYS A 98 9.89 0.27 4.13
CA CYS A 98 11.25 -0.07 3.75
C CYS A 98 11.42 -1.59 3.67
N LYS A 99 12.19 -2.05 2.69
CA LYS A 99 12.66 -3.43 2.58
C LYS A 99 14.17 -3.44 2.69
N PHE A 100 14.73 -4.36 3.46
CA PHE A 100 16.17 -4.47 3.60
C PHE A 100 16.66 -5.88 3.89
N ARG A 101 17.92 -6.14 3.55
CA ARG A 101 18.63 -7.35 3.96
C ARG A 101 20.09 -7.02 4.25
N GLU A 102 20.71 -7.88 5.02
CA GLU A 102 22.15 -7.86 5.22
C GLU A 102 22.79 -9.00 4.41
N GLU A 103 23.80 -8.65 3.61
CA GLU A 103 24.54 -9.60 2.79
C GLU A 103 26.01 -9.16 2.78
N ASN A 104 26.92 -10.09 3.08
CA ASN A 104 28.36 -9.81 3.18
C ASN A 104 28.69 -8.62 4.12
N ASN A 105 28.04 -8.56 5.30
CA ASN A 105 28.16 -7.47 6.28
C ASN A 105 27.78 -6.08 5.72
N ARG A 106 27.01 -6.04 4.64
CA ARG A 106 26.49 -4.82 4.04
C ARG A 106 24.96 -4.87 4.03
N LYS A 107 24.35 -3.79 4.49
CA LYS A 107 22.89 -3.64 4.43
C LYS A 107 22.48 -3.02 3.10
N PHE A 108 21.48 -3.62 2.47
CA PHE A 108 20.86 -3.18 1.23
C PHE A 108 19.43 -2.78 1.54
N TYR A 109 19.09 -1.51 1.31
CA TYR A 109 17.77 -0.96 1.60
C TYR A 109 17.05 -0.56 0.32
N TYR A 110 15.74 -0.74 0.29
CA TYR A 110 14.88 -0.49 -0.85
C TYR A 110 13.63 0.24 -0.39
N THR A 111 13.44 1.46 -0.90
CA THR A 111 12.26 2.28 -0.62
C THR A 111 11.04 1.73 -1.36
N LEU A 112 10.07 1.25 -0.59
CA LEU A 112 8.85 0.63 -1.12
C LEU A 112 7.63 1.56 -1.13
N GLY A 113 7.69 2.69 -0.42
CA GLY A 113 6.58 3.61 -0.34
C GLY A 113 6.89 4.91 0.39
N PHE A 114 6.36 6.02 -0.11
CA PHE A 114 6.38 7.33 0.58
C PHE A 114 4.98 7.80 0.92
N GLN A 115 4.92 8.75 1.84
CA GLN A 115 3.69 9.43 2.22
C GLN A 115 3.06 10.21 1.07
N ALA A 116 3.85 10.94 0.27
CA ALA A 116 3.34 11.71 -0.86
C ALA A 116 2.71 10.84 -1.98
N GLY A 117 3.12 9.57 -2.06
CA GLY A 117 2.59 8.60 -3.02
C GLY A 117 1.49 7.70 -2.46
N ALA A 118 1.09 7.89 -1.20
CA ALA A 118 0.11 7.05 -0.53
C ALA A 118 -1.30 7.33 -1.06
N LYS A 119 -2.03 6.27 -1.38
CA LYS A 119 -3.44 6.32 -1.79
C LYS A 119 -4.22 5.25 -1.06
N PHE A 120 -5.47 5.54 -0.74
CA PHE A 120 -6.42 4.49 -0.41
C PHE A 120 -7.14 4.04 -1.69
N GLN A 121 -7.48 2.75 -1.75
CA GLN A 121 -8.42 2.19 -2.72
C GLN A 121 -9.42 1.32 -1.96
N ALA A 122 -10.70 1.40 -2.33
CA ALA A 122 -11.74 0.55 -1.79
C ALA A 122 -12.51 -0.12 -2.93
N SER A 123 -12.84 -1.39 -2.78
CA SER A 123 -13.62 -2.15 -3.75
C SER A 123 -14.57 -3.12 -3.07
N VAL A 124 -15.66 -3.49 -3.75
CA VAL A 124 -16.56 -4.56 -3.30
C VAL A 124 -16.17 -5.86 -4.01
N GLY A 125 -15.83 -6.88 -3.22
CA GLY A 125 -15.55 -8.23 -3.70
C GLY A 125 -16.80 -8.95 -4.19
N GLU A 126 -16.61 -10.10 -4.83
CA GLU A 126 -17.73 -10.95 -5.31
C GLU A 126 -18.58 -11.50 -4.16
N ASP A 127 -18.00 -11.61 -2.97
CA ASP A 127 -18.67 -11.99 -1.73
C ASP A 127 -19.46 -10.84 -1.09
N GLY A 128 -19.45 -9.65 -1.70
CA GLY A 128 -20.07 -8.44 -1.18
C GLY A 128 -19.26 -7.75 -0.07
N ASN A 129 -18.08 -8.27 0.29
CA ASN A 129 -17.24 -7.67 1.31
C ASN A 129 -16.46 -6.47 0.75
N THR A 130 -16.42 -5.38 1.50
CA THR A 130 -15.57 -4.24 1.16
C THR A 130 -14.12 -4.57 1.50
N THR A 131 -13.27 -4.52 0.48
CA THR A 131 -11.81 -4.55 0.65
C THR A 131 -11.28 -3.14 0.58
N VAL A 132 -10.40 -2.78 1.52
CA VAL A 132 -9.69 -1.50 1.51
C VAL A 132 -8.21 -1.76 1.48
N ALA A 133 -7.47 -1.04 0.64
CA ALA A 133 -6.03 -1.17 0.52
C ALA A 133 -5.35 0.20 0.54
N LEU A 134 -4.18 0.27 1.16
CA LEU A 134 -3.22 1.34 0.96
C LEU A 134 -2.31 0.98 -0.21
N ILE A 135 -2.05 1.94 -1.08
CA ILE A 135 -1.18 1.78 -2.23
C ILE A 135 -0.05 2.78 -2.10
N TYR A 136 1.17 2.28 -2.14
CA TYR A 136 2.37 3.10 -2.12
C TYR A 136 3.19 2.90 -3.39
N GLN A 137 3.84 3.96 -3.85
CA GLN A 137 4.77 3.93 -4.97
C GLN A 137 6.21 3.92 -4.45
N GLY A 138 7.03 2.98 -4.93
CA GLY A 138 8.46 2.93 -4.60
C GLY A 138 9.28 4.07 -5.21
N PHE A 139 10.57 4.15 -4.86
CA PHE A 139 11.51 5.18 -5.38
C PHE A 139 12.72 4.62 -6.10
N ARG A 140 13.42 5.46 -6.87
CA ARG A 140 14.71 5.14 -7.52
C ARG A 140 14.65 3.79 -8.23
N SER A 141 15.39 2.79 -7.77
CA SER A 141 15.45 1.44 -8.32
C SER A 141 14.10 0.69 -8.26
N PHE A 142 13.18 1.15 -7.41
CA PHE A 142 11.84 0.59 -7.19
C PHE A 142 10.71 1.53 -7.69
N ARG A 143 11.02 2.57 -8.46
CA ARG A 143 10.04 3.57 -8.96
C ARG A 143 8.89 3.01 -9.80
N HIS A 144 9.02 1.79 -10.31
CA HIS A 144 7.97 1.12 -11.10
C HIS A 144 7.16 0.10 -10.30
N ARG A 145 7.52 -0.13 -9.03
CA ARG A 145 6.89 -1.12 -8.16
C ARG A 145 5.90 -0.43 -7.23
N LYS A 146 4.71 -1.01 -7.09
CA LYS A 146 3.73 -0.61 -6.09
C LYS A 146 3.70 -1.59 -4.94
N THR A 147 3.44 -1.08 -3.76
CA THR A 147 3.16 -1.87 -2.55
C THR A 147 1.68 -1.72 -2.23
N PHE A 148 0.96 -2.83 -2.24
CA PHE A 148 -0.46 -2.91 -1.88
C PHE A 148 -0.54 -3.49 -0.47
N VAL A 149 -1.07 -2.72 0.48
CA VAL A 149 -1.31 -3.16 1.85
C VAL A 149 -2.82 -3.25 2.06
N THR A 150 -3.36 -4.46 1.97
CA THR A 150 -4.77 -4.74 2.24
C THR A 150 -5.06 -4.63 3.73
N LEU A 151 -6.08 -3.86 4.09
CA LEU A 151 -6.53 -3.67 5.46
C LEU A 151 -7.48 -4.81 5.83
N VAL A 152 -7.01 -5.76 6.62
CA VAL A 152 -7.79 -6.92 7.05
C VAL A 152 -8.36 -6.63 8.43
N CYS A 153 -9.68 -6.65 8.53
CA CYS A 153 -10.39 -6.42 9.78
C CYS A 153 -10.21 -7.62 10.74
N ASP A 154 -9.41 -7.44 11.78
CA ASP A 154 -9.22 -8.43 12.85
C ASP A 154 -9.64 -7.82 14.19
N ARG A 155 -10.86 -8.12 14.61
CA ARG A 155 -11.46 -7.57 15.84
C ARG A 155 -10.81 -8.10 17.13
N ASN A 156 -9.97 -9.13 17.05
CA ASN A 156 -9.29 -9.69 18.20
C ASN A 156 -7.98 -8.95 18.54
N ARG A 157 -7.45 -8.18 17.58
CA ARG A 157 -6.22 -7.37 17.74
C ARG A 157 -6.61 -5.94 18.05
N THR A 158 -6.68 -5.62 19.34
CA THR A 158 -7.21 -4.33 19.81
C THR A 158 -6.13 -3.36 20.25
N LYS A 159 -4.95 -3.86 20.63
CA LYS A 159 -3.83 -3.02 21.06
C LYS A 159 -2.89 -2.74 19.89
N ASP A 160 -2.30 -1.55 19.89
CA ASP A 160 -1.43 -1.11 18.81
C ASP A 160 -0.23 -2.04 18.57
N GLU A 161 0.26 -2.73 19.61
CA GLU A 161 1.34 -3.73 19.53
C GLU A 161 0.90 -5.08 18.94
N ASP A 162 -0.40 -5.36 18.91
CA ASP A 162 -0.96 -6.59 18.37
C ASP A 162 -1.16 -6.51 16.85
N ALA A 163 -0.88 -5.36 16.22
CA ALA A 163 -0.99 -5.20 14.77
C ALA A 163 -0.07 -6.18 14.03
N LEU A 164 -0.65 -6.97 13.12
CA LEU A 164 0.07 -7.97 12.35
C LEU A 164 0.20 -7.53 10.90
N PHE A 165 1.44 -7.32 10.45
CA PHE A 165 1.77 -7.01 9.07
C PHE A 165 2.44 -8.21 8.39
N VAL A 166 1.84 -8.69 7.30
CA VAL A 166 2.26 -9.91 6.60
C VAL A 166 2.54 -9.59 5.14
N ILE A 167 3.71 -9.95 4.64
CA ILE A 167 3.98 -9.95 3.20
C ILE A 167 3.38 -11.23 2.61
N LYS A 168 2.46 -11.08 1.66
CA LYS A 168 1.84 -12.19 0.92
C LYS A 168 2.63 -12.54 -0.31
N GLU A 169 3.10 -11.52 -1.03
CA GLU A 169 3.85 -11.71 -2.26
C GLU A 169 4.93 -10.63 -2.42
N ASP A 170 6.16 -11.06 -2.71
CA ASP A 170 7.21 -10.21 -3.26
C ASP A 170 8.03 -11.02 -4.28
N LYS A 171 7.68 -10.89 -5.56
CA LYS A 171 8.36 -11.57 -6.69
C LYS A 171 9.61 -10.85 -7.19
N GLY A 172 10.16 -9.89 -6.43
CA GLY A 172 11.39 -9.17 -6.75
C GLY A 172 11.28 -8.12 -7.87
N LYS A 173 10.63 -8.42 -8.99
CA LYS A 173 10.37 -7.46 -10.09
C LYS A 173 8.92 -6.96 -10.15
N GLY A 174 7.98 -7.68 -9.54
CA GLY A 174 6.55 -7.38 -9.56
C GLY A 174 6.10 -6.40 -8.47
N ASN A 175 4.80 -6.20 -8.32
CA ASN A 175 4.29 -5.48 -7.15
C ASN A 175 4.54 -6.28 -5.87
N ILE A 176 4.38 -5.60 -4.73
CA ILE A 176 4.44 -6.20 -3.41
C ILE A 176 3.03 -6.22 -2.86
N GLU A 177 2.60 -7.37 -2.37
CA GLU A 177 1.29 -7.54 -1.74
C GLU A 177 1.50 -7.88 -0.27
N ALA A 178 0.82 -7.13 0.59
CA ALA A 178 0.88 -7.29 2.02
C ALA A 178 -0.50 -7.10 2.64
N GLU A 179 -0.65 -7.57 3.87
CA GLU A 179 -1.87 -7.43 4.66
C GLU A 179 -1.53 -6.80 6.01
N LEU A 180 -2.38 -5.88 6.47
CA LEU A 180 -2.36 -5.31 7.82
C LEU A 180 -3.62 -5.75 8.58
N HIS A 181 -3.42 -6.67 9.53
CA HIS A 181 -4.47 -7.25 10.37
C HIS A 181 -4.55 -6.49 11.70
N HIS A 182 -5.64 -5.77 11.92
CA HIS A 182 -5.91 -5.08 13.19
C HIS A 182 -7.39 -4.65 13.29
N LEU A 183 -7.87 -4.31 14.50
CA LEU A 183 -9.19 -3.71 14.70
C LEU A 183 -9.33 -2.37 13.94
N CYS A 184 -8.27 -1.57 13.91
CA CYS A 184 -8.25 -0.27 13.22
C CYS A 184 -8.26 -0.38 11.69
N SER A 185 -8.04 -1.58 11.13
CA SER A 185 -8.27 -1.87 9.72
C SER A 185 -9.76 -2.03 9.38
N CYS A 186 -10.62 -2.20 10.39
CA CYS A 186 -12.08 -2.27 10.21
C CYS A 186 -12.68 -0.86 10.04
N ILE A 187 -13.70 -0.74 9.18
CA ILE A 187 -14.53 0.47 9.09
C ILE A 187 -15.21 0.73 10.45
N ASP A 188 -15.00 1.92 11.01
CA ASP A 188 -15.39 2.38 12.35
C ASP A 188 -14.88 1.49 13.50
N GLY A 189 -13.86 0.68 13.26
CA GLY A 189 -13.33 -0.22 14.29
C GLY A 189 -12.41 0.45 15.29
N CYS A 190 -11.69 1.48 14.86
CA CYS A 190 -10.65 2.09 15.68
C CYS A 190 -11.25 3.01 16.76
N PRO A 191 -10.91 2.83 18.05
CA PRO A 191 -11.45 3.66 19.12
C PRO A 191 -10.94 5.10 19.00
N ASN A 192 -11.75 6.05 19.47
CA ASN A 192 -11.40 7.48 19.60
C ASN A 192 -11.20 8.26 18.30
N VAL A 193 -11.65 7.73 17.16
CA VAL A 193 -11.68 8.51 15.90
C VAL A 193 -13.13 8.79 15.52
N THR A 194 -13.50 10.06 15.50
CA THR A 194 -14.83 10.51 15.08
C THR A 194 -14.74 11.29 13.77
N LEU A 195 -15.82 11.24 12.98
CA LEU A 195 -15.87 11.89 11.67
C LEU A 195 -15.58 13.40 11.74
N THR A 196 -15.96 14.05 12.85
CA THR A 196 -15.70 15.47 13.14
C THR A 196 -14.20 15.80 13.21
N GLN A 197 -13.36 14.86 13.66
CA GLN A 197 -11.91 15.08 13.72
C GLN A 197 -11.28 15.03 12.32
N VAL A 198 -11.83 14.19 11.43
CA VAL A 198 -11.30 14.03 10.06
C VAL A 198 -11.57 15.28 9.22
N THR A 199 -12.77 15.84 9.28
CA THR A 199 -13.14 17.04 8.52
C THR A 199 -12.37 18.30 8.94
N SER A 200 -11.91 18.38 10.18
CA SER A 200 -11.07 19.50 10.64
C SER A 200 -9.63 19.46 10.11
N ALA A 201 -9.13 18.30 9.70
CA ALA A 201 -7.76 18.11 9.23
C ALA A 201 -7.60 18.35 7.71
N THR A 202 -8.68 18.22 6.94
CA THR A 202 -8.70 18.47 5.49
C THR A 202 -8.85 19.97 5.23
N ARG A 203 -7.88 20.79 5.66
CA ARG A 203 -7.70 22.11 5.06
C ARG A 203 -6.94 21.90 3.74
N PRO A 204 -7.40 22.44 2.60
CA PRO A 204 -6.73 22.25 1.32
C PRO A 204 -5.27 22.69 1.45
N GLN A 205 -4.35 21.77 1.23
CA GLN A 205 -2.93 22.09 1.01
C GLN A 205 -2.76 22.43 -0.49
N GLU A 206 -3.59 23.32 -0.98
CA GLU A 206 -3.42 24.04 -2.24
C GLU A 206 -2.68 25.33 -1.86
N ASP A 207 -1.38 25.43 -2.18
CA ASP A 207 -0.53 26.64 -2.19
C ASP A 207 0.93 26.38 -1.75
N MET A 208 1.56 25.29 -2.22
CA MET A 208 3.02 25.15 -2.07
C MET A 208 3.70 24.48 -3.27
N LEU A 209 3.25 24.84 -4.47
CA LEU A 209 3.95 24.58 -5.72
C LEU A 209 3.89 25.85 -6.58
N ASP A 210 4.71 26.84 -6.23
CA ASP A 210 5.13 27.91 -7.15
C ASP A 210 6.43 28.59 -6.67
N LEU A 211 7.41 27.76 -6.32
CA LEU A 211 8.77 28.22 -5.99
C LEU A 211 9.81 27.68 -6.98
N ASP A 212 9.49 27.70 -8.27
CA ASP A 212 10.46 27.47 -9.35
C ASP A 212 10.09 28.33 -10.58
N SER A 213 10.46 29.62 -10.58
CA SER A 213 10.70 30.39 -11.82
C SER A 213 11.32 31.79 -11.59
N LYS A 214 12.42 31.91 -10.84
CA LYS A 214 13.37 33.03 -11.02
C LYS A 214 14.80 32.56 -10.85
N ILE A 215 15.31 31.89 -11.88
CA ILE A 215 16.75 31.81 -12.14
C ILE A 215 17.03 32.91 -13.15
N ASP A 216 17.61 34.01 -12.69
CA ASP A 216 18.15 35.07 -13.55
C ASP A 216 19.35 34.52 -14.34
N PRO A 217 19.34 34.57 -15.68
CA PRO A 217 20.55 34.34 -16.47
C PRO A 217 21.31 35.66 -16.58
N GLY A 218 22.46 35.77 -15.93
CA GLY A 218 23.37 36.87 -16.26
C GLY A 218 24.57 36.98 -15.35
N VAL A 219 25.71 36.43 -15.77
CA VAL A 219 27.00 37.15 -15.81
C VAL A 219 27.83 36.54 -16.95
N ASP A 220 28.07 37.34 -17.99
CA ASP A 220 29.08 37.13 -19.04
C ASP A 220 30.49 37.14 -18.41
N GLU A 221 31.25 36.06 -18.56
CA GLU A 221 32.67 36.04 -18.18
C GLU A 221 33.54 36.67 -19.28
N GLY A 222 34.34 37.63 -18.83
CA GLY A 222 35.23 38.45 -19.61
C GLY A 222 36.33 37.67 -20.34
N ASN A 223 36.45 38.04 -21.61
CA ASN A 223 37.54 37.81 -22.53
C ASN A 223 38.92 38.13 -21.91
N THR A 224 39.78 37.12 -21.70
CA THR A 224 41.18 37.33 -21.34
C THR A 224 42.09 36.80 -22.45
N SER A 225 42.68 37.73 -23.18
CA SER A 225 43.70 37.53 -24.20
C SER A 225 45.04 37.16 -23.56
N ILE A 226 45.58 35.99 -23.90
CA ILE A 226 46.96 35.60 -23.55
C ILE A 226 47.85 35.85 -24.76
N ILE A 227 48.84 36.72 -24.52
CA ILE A 227 49.92 37.11 -25.41
C ILE A 227 50.94 35.96 -25.51
N ARG A 228 51.33 35.63 -26.75
CA ARG A 228 52.47 34.76 -27.06
C ARG A 228 53.79 35.50 -26.83
N ASN A 229 54.75 34.81 -26.23
CA ASN A 229 56.19 34.99 -26.48
C ASN A 229 56.83 33.61 -26.63
#